data_AF-L0ABB6-F1
#
_entry.id   AF-L0ABB6-F1
#
_cell.length_a   1.000
_cell.length_b   1.000
_cell.length_c   1.000
_cell.angle_alpha   90.00
_cell.angle_beta   90.00
_cell.angle_gamma   90.00
#
_symmetry.space_group_name_H-M   'P 1'
#
loop_
_entity.id
_entity.type
_entity.pdbx_description
1 polymer ?
#
loop_
_entity_poly.entity_id
_entity_poly.type
_entity_poly.pdbx_seq_one_letter_code
_entity_poly.pdbx_strand_id
1 'polypeptide(L)'
;MLSLRKEQNDVEWASKLIDECIMNYKNGNGMNGYLPSCLSNLKEQLNKGTKKENLINYILNFKKIADDLFGKLVSDYNLEYQLPSNVDPKDVAVYVWPSLLSDGNSLNLYSLTLYNWFSFSFKKGDGKSELEPITFLFNKEKDTYKLIMAYARVHYDLCEYNIEKIKGIKVIFARYGHTPYILGENYVRVKCPKVKHSNSRTGRKYWDRMWLAAGNIFTRITGIRKVQFKFKNNIKVYILGCLPKTNNNPFKSPIYPLQFF
;
A
#
# COMPACT_ATOMS: atom_id res chain seq x y z
N MET A 1 19.60 -1.02 28.30
CA MET A 1 20.01 -2.22 27.53
C MET A 1 19.02 -2.64 26.44
N LEU A 2 17.69 -2.56 26.65
CA LEU A 2 16.69 -2.94 25.64
C LEU A 2 16.60 -1.96 24.44
N SER A 3 16.78 -0.64 24.65
CA SER A 3 16.75 0.35 23.55
C SER A 3 17.95 0.23 22.62
N LEU A 4 19.16 0.07 23.18
CA LEU A 4 20.39 -0.12 22.41
C LEU A 4 20.35 -1.38 21.52
N ARG A 5 19.77 -2.49 22.02
CA ARG A 5 19.56 -3.71 21.20
C ARG A 5 18.52 -3.50 20.10
N LYS A 6 17.47 -2.72 20.35
CA LYS A 6 16.46 -2.41 19.33
C LYS A 6 17.05 -1.54 18.21
N GLU A 7 17.86 -0.54 18.56
CA GLU A 7 18.57 0.30 17.59
C GLU A 7 19.58 -0.50 16.76
N GLN A 8 20.37 -1.38 17.39
CA GLN A 8 21.28 -2.27 16.67
C GLN A 8 20.55 -3.22 15.70
N ASN A 9 19.45 -3.84 16.14
CA ASN A 9 18.64 -4.71 15.29
C ASN A 9 18.03 -3.95 14.09
N ASP A 10 17.61 -2.71 14.30
CA ASP A 10 17.04 -1.86 13.26
C ASP A 10 18.10 -1.43 12.23
N VAL A 11 19.33 -1.13 12.67
CA VAL A 11 20.47 -0.85 11.79
C VAL A 11 20.82 -2.09 10.94
N GLU A 12 20.90 -3.27 11.56
CA GLU A 12 21.14 -4.53 10.84
C GLU A 12 20.05 -4.83 9.82
N TRP A 13 18.78 -4.65 10.21
CA TRP A 13 17.64 -4.81 9.32
C TRP A 13 17.70 -3.84 8.13
N ALA A 14 17.98 -2.56 8.36
CA ALA A 14 18.07 -1.56 7.30
C ALA A 14 19.23 -1.88 6.34
N SER A 15 20.37 -2.34 6.86
CA SER A 15 21.48 -2.81 6.03
C SER A 15 21.08 -4.01 5.17
N LYS A 16 20.41 -5.01 5.75
CA LYS A 16 19.91 -6.18 4.99
C LYS A 16 18.90 -5.78 3.92
N LEU A 17 17.98 -4.87 4.23
CA LEU A 17 17.00 -4.35 3.27
C LEU A 17 17.69 -3.68 2.08
N ILE A 18 18.73 -2.86 2.33
CA ILE A 18 19.54 -2.26 1.28
C ILE A 18 20.18 -3.35 0.41
N ASP A 19 20.81 -4.35 1.04
CA ASP A 19 21.51 -5.42 0.33
C ASP A 19 20.55 -6.28 -0.51
N GLU A 20 19.39 -6.67 0.06
CA GLU A 20 18.33 -7.41 -0.64
C GLU A 20 17.78 -6.62 -1.83
N CYS A 21 17.45 -5.34 -1.61
CA CYS A 21 16.91 -4.50 -2.65
C CYS A 21 17.98 -4.19 -3.74
N ILE A 22 19.30 -4.14 -3.44
CA ILE A 22 20.38 -4.06 -4.44
C ILE A 22 20.59 -5.37 -5.19
N MET A 23 20.60 -6.51 -4.48
CA MET A 23 20.80 -7.83 -5.08
C MET A 23 19.70 -8.15 -6.10
N ASN A 24 18.45 -7.81 -5.77
CA ASN A 24 17.32 -7.89 -6.69
C ASN A 24 17.51 -7.03 -7.96
N TYR A 25 18.45 -6.07 -7.97
CA TYR A 25 18.72 -5.14 -9.07
C TYR A 25 19.97 -5.46 -9.91
N LYS A 26 20.91 -6.28 -9.42
CA LYS A 26 22.14 -6.61 -10.17
C LYS A 26 21.93 -7.72 -11.21
N ASN A 27 20.93 -8.57 -11.04
CA ASN A 27 20.63 -9.64 -12.00
C ASN A 27 19.75 -9.11 -13.14
N GLY A 28 20.39 -8.46 -14.11
CA GLY A 28 19.80 -7.91 -15.33
C GLY A 28 19.31 -8.96 -16.35
N ASN A 29 18.62 -10.01 -15.91
CA ASN A 29 17.96 -10.97 -16.80
C ASN A 29 16.57 -11.35 -16.25
N GLY A 30 15.54 -10.62 -16.67
CA GLY A 30 14.15 -11.11 -16.79
C GLY A 30 13.37 -11.51 -15.53
N MET A 31 13.99 -11.60 -14.35
CA MET A 31 13.31 -12.01 -13.12
C MET A 31 13.86 -11.18 -11.96
N ASN A 32 13.00 -10.49 -11.20
CA ASN A 32 13.15 -10.13 -9.77
C ASN A 32 11.96 -9.25 -9.32
N GLY A 33 11.66 -9.23 -8.02
CA GLY A 33 10.52 -8.53 -7.40
C GLY A 33 10.51 -7.02 -7.60
N TYR A 34 9.39 -6.37 -7.26
CA TYR A 34 9.20 -4.95 -7.53
C TYR A 34 9.77 -4.07 -6.41
N LEU A 35 10.48 -2.98 -6.79
CA LEU A 35 11.00 -1.97 -5.87
C LEU A 35 10.27 -0.64 -6.06
N PRO A 36 9.66 -0.09 -5.01
CA PRO A 36 9.20 1.30 -4.98
C PRO A 36 10.26 2.28 -5.52
N SER A 37 9.83 3.35 -6.20
CA SER A 37 10.70 4.35 -6.84
C SER A 37 11.67 5.05 -5.88
N CYS A 38 11.27 5.18 -4.62
CA CYS A 38 12.10 5.67 -3.53
C CYS A 38 13.30 4.75 -3.19
N LEU A 39 13.19 3.44 -3.43
CA LEU A 39 14.31 2.52 -3.29
C LEU A 39 15.17 2.45 -4.57
N SER A 40 14.60 2.72 -5.76
CA SER A 40 15.44 2.92 -6.96
C SER A 40 16.31 4.16 -6.82
N ASN A 41 15.83 5.18 -6.11
CA ASN A 41 16.63 6.35 -5.73
C ASN A 41 17.80 5.96 -4.78
N LEU A 42 17.63 4.97 -3.88
CA LEU A 42 18.75 4.47 -3.07
C LEU A 42 19.86 3.83 -3.92
N LYS A 43 19.49 3.08 -4.97
CA LYS A 43 20.48 2.53 -5.93
C LYS A 43 21.25 3.65 -6.62
N GLU A 44 20.56 4.70 -7.05
CA GLU A 44 21.22 5.87 -7.65
C GLU A 44 22.13 6.58 -6.66
N GLN A 45 21.70 6.77 -5.41
CA GLN A 45 22.51 7.38 -4.36
C GLN A 45 23.77 6.56 -4.05
N LEU A 46 23.67 5.23 -4.02
CA LEU A 46 24.82 4.33 -3.88
C LEU A 46 25.79 4.45 -5.06
N ASN A 47 25.27 4.44 -6.28
CA ASN A 47 26.09 4.60 -7.49
C ASN A 47 26.78 5.97 -7.55
N LYS A 48 26.18 7.00 -6.93
CA LYS A 48 26.74 8.35 -6.77
C LYS A 48 27.73 8.47 -5.59
N GLY A 49 28.06 7.36 -4.91
CA GLY A 49 29.05 7.34 -3.82
C GLY A 49 28.51 7.75 -2.45
N THR A 50 27.18 7.76 -2.25
CA THR A 50 26.60 8.02 -0.93
C THR A 50 27.00 6.93 0.05
N LYS A 51 27.50 7.30 1.23
CA LYS A 51 27.87 6.34 2.29
C LYS A 51 26.66 5.51 2.72
N LYS A 52 26.84 4.19 2.85
CA LYS A 52 25.79 3.24 3.27
C LYS A 52 25.14 3.63 4.61
N GLU A 53 25.92 4.19 5.54
CA GLU A 53 25.47 4.72 6.83
C GLU A 53 24.37 5.80 6.68
N ASN A 54 24.52 6.72 5.71
CA ASN A 54 23.51 7.76 5.46
C ASN A 54 22.20 7.16 4.96
N LEU A 55 22.28 6.11 4.15
CA LEU A 55 21.10 5.40 3.62
C LEU A 55 20.40 4.60 4.72
N ILE A 56 21.16 4.00 5.63
CA ILE A 56 20.63 3.35 6.83
C ILE A 56 19.84 4.38 7.65
N ASN A 57 20.45 5.53 7.97
CA ASN A 57 19.77 6.59 8.72
C ASN A 57 18.50 7.08 8.01
N TYR A 58 18.54 7.22 6.69
CA TYR A 58 17.37 7.57 5.89
C TYR A 58 16.26 6.51 6.00
N ILE A 59 16.58 5.22 5.86
CA ILE A 59 15.62 4.12 6.01
C ILE A 59 15.02 4.08 7.42
N LEU A 60 15.84 4.27 8.46
CA LEU A 60 15.38 4.31 9.85
C LEU A 60 14.39 5.46 10.09
N ASN A 61 14.68 6.64 9.54
CA ASN A 61 13.77 7.77 9.59
C ASN A 61 12.44 7.46 8.87
N PHE A 62 12.49 6.86 7.68
CA PHE A 62 11.28 6.42 6.99
C PHE A 62 10.52 5.37 7.79
N LYS A 63 11.20 4.42 8.43
CA LYS A 63 10.56 3.38 9.23
C LYS A 63 9.78 3.99 10.38
N LYS A 64 10.39 4.95 11.08
CA LYS A 64 9.74 5.70 12.15
C LYS A 64 8.47 6.41 11.65
N ILE A 65 8.54 7.08 10.49
CA ILE A 65 7.36 7.73 9.90
C ILE A 65 6.28 6.70 9.54
N ALA A 66 6.66 5.56 8.96
CA ALA A 66 5.73 4.49 8.64
C ALA A 66 5.03 3.94 9.88
N ASP A 67 5.80 3.68 10.94
CA ASP A 67 5.32 3.21 12.23
C ASP A 67 4.36 4.22 12.87
N ASP A 68 4.71 5.52 12.86
CA ASP A 68 3.88 6.58 13.42
C ASP A 68 2.54 6.71 12.67
N LEU A 69 2.59 6.75 11.33
CA LEU A 69 1.39 6.90 10.49
C LEU A 69 0.51 5.65 10.52
N PHE A 70 1.10 4.46 10.47
CA PHE A 70 0.37 3.21 10.56
C PHE A 70 -0.23 3.01 11.95
N GLY A 71 0.56 3.29 13.00
CA GLY A 71 0.10 3.31 14.38
C GLY A 71 -1.13 4.19 14.55
N LYS A 72 -1.11 5.40 13.97
CA LYS A 72 -2.28 6.30 13.94
C LYS A 72 -3.49 5.70 13.26
N LEU A 73 -3.35 5.08 12.09
CA LEU A 73 -4.48 4.39 11.44
C LEU A 73 -5.11 3.35 12.37
N VAL A 74 -4.27 2.59 13.08
CA VAL A 74 -4.72 1.53 13.98
C VAL A 74 -5.37 2.07 15.26
N SER A 75 -4.73 3.01 15.95
CA SER A 75 -5.16 3.50 17.26
C SER A 75 -6.26 4.56 17.16
N ASP A 76 -6.04 5.58 16.34
CA ASP A 76 -6.84 6.80 16.34
C ASP A 76 -8.02 6.66 15.35
N TYR A 77 -7.77 5.97 14.24
CA TYR A 77 -8.75 5.75 13.17
C TYR A 77 -9.31 4.33 13.12
N ASN A 78 -9.03 3.49 14.12
CA ASN A 78 -9.58 2.13 14.27
C ASN A 78 -9.55 1.29 12.96
N LEU A 79 -8.40 1.20 12.30
CA LEU A 79 -8.26 0.47 11.04
C LEU A 79 -8.82 -0.97 11.13
N GLU A 80 -9.82 -1.23 10.29
CA GLU A 80 -10.49 -2.53 10.16
C GLU A 80 -10.43 -2.99 8.71
N TYR A 81 -9.98 -4.21 8.48
CA TYR A 81 -10.12 -4.90 7.21
C TYR A 81 -11.34 -5.80 7.23
N GLN A 82 -12.13 -5.73 6.17
CA GLN A 82 -13.27 -6.60 5.92
C GLN A 82 -12.91 -7.52 4.77
N LEU A 83 -12.49 -8.74 5.13
CA LEU A 83 -12.05 -9.77 4.21
C LEU A 83 -13.21 -10.71 3.90
N PRO A 84 -13.35 -11.22 2.66
CA PRO A 84 -14.24 -12.33 2.37
C PRO A 84 -13.91 -13.54 3.25
N SER A 85 -14.89 -14.27 3.80
CA SER A 85 -14.64 -15.34 4.78
C SER A 85 -13.72 -16.46 4.27
N ASN A 86 -13.64 -16.62 2.95
CA ASN A 86 -12.82 -17.60 2.25
C ASN A 86 -11.36 -17.16 2.02
N VAL A 87 -10.97 -15.97 2.48
CA VAL A 87 -9.57 -15.53 2.56
C VAL A 87 -9.06 -15.83 3.97
N ASP A 88 -7.98 -16.62 4.09
CA ASP A 88 -7.30 -16.80 5.38
C ASP A 88 -6.43 -15.56 5.67
N PRO A 89 -6.63 -14.84 6.78
CA PRO A 89 -5.78 -13.72 7.18
C PRO A 89 -4.28 -14.06 7.26
N LYS A 90 -3.91 -15.32 7.52
CA LYS A 90 -2.50 -15.77 7.56
C LYS A 90 -1.78 -15.64 6.21
N ASP A 91 -2.57 -15.64 5.15
CA ASP A 91 -2.11 -15.52 3.76
C ASP A 91 -2.18 -14.07 3.25
N VAL A 92 -2.59 -13.14 4.12
CA VAL A 92 -2.63 -11.72 3.83
C VAL A 92 -1.36 -11.06 4.38
N ALA A 93 -0.70 -10.29 3.53
CA ALA A 93 0.41 -9.43 3.90
C ALA A 93 0.11 -7.98 3.53
N VAL A 94 0.51 -7.04 4.39
CA VAL A 94 0.39 -5.60 4.17
C VAL A 94 1.79 -5.01 4.24
N TYR A 95 2.24 -4.45 3.13
CA TYR A 95 3.51 -3.72 3.08
C TYR A 95 3.23 -2.24 3.22
N VAL A 96 3.77 -1.64 4.28
CA VAL A 96 3.50 -0.26 4.68
C VAL A 96 4.63 0.63 4.17
N TRP A 97 4.28 1.67 3.44
CA TRP A 97 5.23 2.55 2.80
C TRP A 97 4.88 4.04 2.97
N PRO A 98 5.72 4.85 3.65
CA PRO A 98 5.52 6.28 3.74
C PRO A 98 6.23 7.03 2.61
N SER A 99 5.71 8.20 2.26
CA SER A 99 6.40 9.18 1.42
C SER A 99 6.14 10.58 1.95
N LEU A 100 7.11 11.47 1.82
CA LEU A 100 6.94 12.91 1.98
C LEU A 100 6.46 13.47 0.63
N LEU A 101 5.35 14.20 0.61
CA LEU A 101 4.76 14.75 -0.61
C LEU A 101 5.05 16.23 -0.82
N SER A 102 5.31 16.96 0.26
CA SER A 102 5.70 18.35 0.19
C SER A 102 6.85 18.61 1.16
N ASP A 103 7.91 19.23 0.66
CA ASP A 103 8.81 20.04 1.48
C ASP A 103 8.46 21.51 1.15
N GLY A 104 7.95 22.27 2.13
CA GLY A 104 7.50 23.64 1.87
C GLY A 104 6.55 24.24 2.91
N ASN A 105 6.47 25.58 2.91
CA ASN A 105 5.99 26.42 4.01
C ASN A 105 4.46 26.48 4.28
N SER A 106 3.60 25.71 3.60
CA SER A 106 2.15 25.78 3.84
C SER A 106 1.53 24.51 4.42
N LEU A 107 1.90 23.32 3.93
CA LEU A 107 1.41 22.03 4.44
C LEU A 107 2.53 20.99 4.39
N ASN A 108 2.74 20.28 5.50
CA ASN A 108 3.68 19.16 5.59
C ASN A 108 2.90 17.87 5.32
N LEU A 109 2.78 17.47 4.06
CA LEU A 109 1.97 16.34 3.65
C LEU A 109 2.80 15.05 3.59
N TYR A 110 2.25 14.02 4.21
CA TYR A 110 2.80 12.67 4.20
C TYR A 110 1.77 11.72 3.61
N SER A 111 2.23 10.79 2.78
CA SER A 111 1.42 9.66 2.34
C SER A 111 1.84 8.40 3.07
N LEU A 112 0.90 7.53 3.41
CA LEU A 112 1.13 6.15 3.82
C LEU A 112 0.41 5.22 2.86
N THR A 113 1.14 4.50 2.03
CA THR A 113 0.59 3.48 1.13
C THR A 113 0.67 2.10 1.77
N LEU A 114 -0.49 1.44 1.84
CA LEU A 114 -0.63 0.04 2.22
C LEU A 114 -0.75 -0.79 0.95
N TYR A 115 0.29 -1.57 0.62
CA TYR A 115 0.21 -2.54 -0.46
C TYR A 115 -0.30 -3.86 0.11
N ASN A 116 -1.56 -4.15 -0.20
CA ASN A 116 -2.20 -5.37 0.26
C ASN A 116 -1.89 -6.50 -0.70
N TRP A 117 -1.29 -7.56 -0.17
CA TRP A 117 -0.96 -8.77 -0.90
C TRP A 117 -1.87 -9.90 -0.44
N PHE A 118 -2.46 -10.57 -1.43
CA PHE A 118 -3.31 -11.74 -1.25
C PHE A 118 -2.76 -12.89 -2.09
N SER A 119 -2.56 -14.06 -1.47
CA SER A 119 -2.27 -15.27 -2.24
C SER A 119 -3.57 -15.77 -2.87
N PHE A 120 -3.87 -15.32 -4.09
CA PHE A 120 -5.05 -15.82 -4.79
C PHE A 120 -4.70 -17.02 -5.65
N SER A 121 -5.37 -18.14 -5.38
CA SER A 121 -5.61 -19.13 -6.42
C SER A 121 -6.86 -19.94 -6.07
N PHE A 122 -7.85 -19.97 -6.97
CA PHE A 122 -8.86 -21.03 -6.96
C PHE A 122 -8.27 -22.40 -7.36
N LYS A 123 -7.07 -22.41 -7.95
CA LYS A 123 -6.32 -23.59 -8.36
C LYS A 123 -4.84 -23.41 -8.04
N LYS A 124 -4.25 -24.35 -7.28
CA LYS A 124 -2.79 -24.43 -7.07
C LYS A 124 -2.07 -24.19 -8.41
N GLY A 125 -1.25 -23.15 -8.48
CA GLY A 125 -0.43 -22.83 -9.66
C GLY A 125 -0.87 -21.62 -10.50
N ASP A 126 -2.04 -21.01 -10.26
CA ASP A 126 -2.47 -19.85 -11.07
C ASP A 126 -1.69 -18.57 -10.74
N GLY A 127 -1.01 -18.50 -9.59
CA GLY A 127 0.05 -17.51 -9.28
C GLY A 127 -0.31 -16.02 -9.39
N LYS A 128 -1.58 -15.68 -9.63
CA LYS A 128 -2.09 -14.32 -9.79
C LYS A 128 -2.23 -13.67 -8.43
N SER A 129 -1.12 -13.29 -7.83
CA SER A 129 -1.13 -12.32 -6.74
C SER A 129 -1.16 -10.91 -7.32
N GLU A 130 -2.12 -10.11 -6.86
CA GLU A 130 -2.17 -8.68 -7.16
C GLU A 130 -1.84 -7.92 -5.88
N LEU A 131 -0.99 -6.90 -6.02
CA LEU A 131 -0.73 -5.92 -4.97
C LEU A 131 -1.74 -4.80 -5.15
N GLU A 132 -2.64 -4.65 -4.17
CA GLU A 132 -3.69 -3.66 -4.19
C GLU A 132 -3.32 -2.47 -3.28
N PRO A 133 -2.87 -1.34 -3.85
CA PRO A 133 -2.44 -0.19 -3.06
C PRO A 133 -3.65 0.60 -2.54
N ILE A 134 -3.54 1.04 -1.29
CA ILE A 134 -4.38 2.05 -0.69
C ILE A 134 -3.47 3.10 -0.07
N THR A 135 -3.59 4.34 -0.48
CA THR A 135 -2.76 5.44 0.02
C THR A 135 -3.60 6.34 0.90
N PHE A 136 -3.14 6.58 2.12
CA PHE A 136 -3.71 7.52 3.07
C PHE A 136 -2.85 8.77 3.10
N LEU A 137 -3.47 9.94 3.06
CA LEU A 137 -2.79 11.21 3.17
C LEU A 137 -2.98 11.82 4.54
N PHE A 138 -1.87 12.31 5.08
CA PHE A 138 -1.80 12.95 6.36
C PHE A 138 -1.23 14.34 6.22
N ASN A 139 -1.85 15.30 6.90
CA ASN A 139 -1.24 16.59 7.18
C ASN A 139 -0.52 16.51 8.53
N LYS A 140 0.76 16.86 8.57
CA LYS A 140 1.51 16.96 9.82
C LYS A 140 1.25 18.31 10.49
N GLU A 141 0.72 18.25 11.70
CA GLU A 141 0.40 19.40 12.54
C GLU A 141 1.23 19.33 13.82
N LYS A 142 2.23 20.22 13.97
CA LYS A 142 3.17 20.26 15.11
C LYS A 142 3.72 18.86 15.49
N ASP A 143 3.04 18.18 16.42
CA ASP A 143 3.44 16.90 17.01
C ASP A 143 2.54 15.72 16.60
N THR A 144 1.60 15.92 15.68
CA THR A 144 0.65 14.89 15.23
C THR A 144 0.44 14.87 13.72
N TYR A 145 -0.31 13.87 13.26
CA TYR A 145 -0.70 13.70 11.87
C TYR A 145 -2.22 13.57 11.79
N LYS A 146 -2.84 14.45 11.00
CA LYS A 146 -4.28 14.44 10.74
C LYS A 146 -4.54 13.77 9.40
N LEU A 147 -5.36 12.74 9.39
CA LEU A 147 -5.79 12.04 8.17
C LEU A 147 -6.75 12.95 7.40
N ILE A 148 -6.51 13.14 6.10
CA ILE A 148 -7.31 14.06 5.27
C ILE A 148 -8.04 13.32 4.14
N MET A 149 -7.34 12.45 3.42
CA MET A 149 -7.84 11.80 2.22
C MET A 149 -7.29 10.38 2.12
N ALA A 150 -7.98 9.55 1.36
CA ALA A 150 -7.42 8.28 0.91
C ALA A 150 -7.69 8.05 -0.56
N TYR A 151 -6.85 7.20 -1.14
CA TYR A 151 -6.88 6.80 -2.52
C TYR A 151 -6.79 5.29 -2.59
N ALA A 152 -7.70 4.65 -3.31
CA ALA A 152 -7.64 3.21 -3.53
C ALA A 152 -7.80 2.90 -5.01
N ARG A 153 -7.12 1.85 -5.46
CA ARG A 153 -7.35 1.28 -6.78
C ARG A 153 -8.55 0.34 -6.72
N VAL A 154 -9.66 0.76 -7.33
CA VAL A 154 -10.89 -0.01 -7.41
C VAL A 154 -11.04 -0.55 -8.83
N HIS A 155 -10.71 -1.83 -9.04
CA HIS A 155 -10.89 -2.53 -10.33
C HIS A 155 -10.41 -1.71 -11.55
N TYR A 156 -9.15 -1.27 -11.49
CA TYR A 156 -8.47 -0.45 -12.51
C TYR A 156 -8.80 1.05 -12.57
N ASP A 157 -9.62 1.56 -11.66
CA ASP A 157 -9.86 3.00 -11.53
C ASP A 157 -9.28 3.54 -10.21
N LEU A 158 -8.83 4.79 -10.23
CA LEU A 158 -8.44 5.49 -9.01
C LEU A 158 -9.69 6.07 -8.37
N CYS A 159 -9.90 5.75 -7.10
CA CYS A 159 -10.96 6.34 -6.30
C CYS A 159 -10.35 7.19 -5.19
N GLU A 160 -10.82 8.43 -5.08
CA GLU A 160 -10.51 9.35 -4.01
C GLU A 160 -11.63 9.32 -2.98
N TYR A 161 -11.25 9.29 -1.70
CA TYR A 161 -12.14 9.25 -0.56
C TYR A 161 -11.80 10.43 0.35
N ASN A 162 -12.77 11.32 0.58
CA ASN A 162 -12.65 12.32 1.63
C ASN A 162 -12.88 11.63 2.96
N ILE A 163 -11.86 11.55 3.80
CA ILE A 163 -11.91 10.78 5.06
C ILE A 163 -11.56 11.60 6.30
N GLU A 164 -11.49 12.93 6.15
CA GLU A 164 -11.01 13.85 7.20
C GLU A 164 -11.79 13.74 8.53
N LYS A 165 -13.08 13.40 8.44
CA LYS A 165 -14.00 13.34 9.61
C LYS A 165 -14.25 11.93 10.14
N ILE A 166 -13.62 10.92 9.56
CA ILE A 166 -13.87 9.51 9.90
C ILE A 166 -13.09 9.12 11.14
N LYS A 167 -13.76 8.47 12.10
CA LYS A 167 -13.13 7.90 13.30
C LYS A 167 -12.82 6.39 13.18
N GLY A 168 -13.30 5.75 12.12
CA GLY A 168 -13.19 4.31 11.89
C GLY A 168 -13.00 3.98 10.41
N ILE A 169 -11.75 3.77 9.98
CA ILE A 169 -11.41 3.39 8.62
C ILE A 169 -11.69 1.90 8.41
N LYS A 170 -12.70 1.62 7.59
CA LYS A 170 -13.09 0.26 7.22
C LYS A 170 -12.74 0.01 5.76
N VAL A 171 -11.71 -0.79 5.53
CA VAL A 171 -11.30 -1.20 4.19
C VAL A 171 -11.96 -2.53 3.85
N ILE A 172 -12.84 -2.54 2.86
CA ILE A 172 -13.46 -3.75 2.34
C ILE A 172 -12.69 -4.22 1.13
N PHE A 173 -12.34 -5.51 1.13
CA PHE A 173 -11.76 -6.14 -0.04
C PHE A 173 -12.82 -6.99 -0.74
N ALA A 174 -13.36 -6.47 -1.84
CA ALA A 174 -14.27 -7.24 -2.68
C ALA A 174 -13.50 -8.30 -3.50
N ARG A 175 -14.22 -9.32 -4.00
CA ARG A 175 -13.71 -10.29 -4.99
C ARG A 175 -12.42 -10.98 -4.53
N TYR A 176 -12.51 -11.81 -3.50
CA TYR A 176 -11.39 -12.61 -2.99
C TYR A 176 -10.15 -11.80 -2.52
N GLY A 177 -10.26 -10.48 -2.32
CA GLY A 177 -9.13 -9.64 -1.93
C GLY A 177 -8.75 -8.56 -2.96
N HIS A 178 -9.19 -8.66 -4.21
CA HIS A 178 -8.62 -7.93 -5.34
C HIS A 178 -9.10 -6.48 -5.53
N THR A 179 -9.97 -5.97 -4.66
CA THR A 179 -10.52 -4.62 -4.86
C THR A 179 -10.83 -3.97 -3.52
N PRO A 180 -9.88 -3.20 -2.97
CA PRO A 180 -10.13 -2.42 -1.76
C PRO A 180 -11.03 -1.23 -2.05
N TYR A 181 -12.00 -0.98 -1.17
CA TYR A 181 -12.69 0.30 -1.08
C TYR A 181 -12.94 0.65 0.39
N ILE A 182 -13.12 1.95 0.68
CA ILE A 182 -13.37 2.43 2.05
C ILE A 182 -14.88 2.54 2.26
N LEU A 183 -15.40 1.85 3.27
CA LEU A 183 -16.84 1.81 3.57
C LEU A 183 -17.28 3.09 4.30
N GLY A 184 -18.47 3.59 3.94
CA GLY A 184 -19.12 4.70 4.61
C GLY A 184 -18.92 6.06 3.94
N GLU A 185 -18.15 6.09 2.85
CA GLU A 185 -17.72 7.34 2.21
C GLU A 185 -18.24 7.52 0.79
N ASN A 186 -18.54 8.78 0.47
CA ASN A 186 -18.76 9.21 -0.90
C ASN A 186 -17.40 9.30 -1.59
N TYR A 187 -17.08 8.33 -2.44
CA TYR A 187 -15.87 8.38 -3.25
C TYR A 187 -16.13 9.15 -4.55
N VAL A 188 -15.14 9.93 -4.97
CA VAL A 188 -15.11 10.53 -6.30
C VAL A 188 -14.22 9.65 -7.18
N ARG A 189 -14.77 9.17 -8.30
CA ARG A 189 -13.98 8.44 -9.29
C ARG A 189 -13.10 9.43 -10.05
N VAL A 190 -11.82 9.46 -9.72
CA VAL A 190 -10.84 10.27 -10.46
C VAL A 190 -10.64 9.60 -11.82
N LYS A 191 -10.85 10.33 -12.92
CA LYS A 191 -10.52 9.81 -14.25
C LYS A 191 -9.00 9.63 -14.30
N CYS A 192 -8.54 8.38 -14.43
CA CYS A 192 -7.14 8.10 -14.71
C CYS A 192 -6.68 8.95 -15.91
N PRO A 193 -5.45 9.51 -15.90
CA PRO A 193 -4.93 10.26 -17.04
C PRO A 193 -5.10 9.39 -18.28
N LYS A 194 -5.72 9.98 -19.33
CA LYS A 194 -6.09 9.26 -20.54
C LYS A 194 -4.80 8.70 -21.19
N VAL A 195 -4.45 7.46 -20.87
CA VAL A 195 -3.55 6.68 -21.73
C VAL A 195 -4.23 6.64 -23.10
N LYS A 196 -3.51 7.13 -24.11
CA LYS A 196 -4.02 7.41 -25.46
C LYS A 196 -4.82 6.21 -26.01
N HIS A 197 -6.02 6.55 -26.48
CA HIS A 197 -6.91 5.89 -27.44
C HIS A 197 -7.22 4.38 -27.34
N SER A 198 -8.48 4.06 -27.04
CA SER A 198 -9.31 3.24 -27.94
C SER A 198 -10.80 3.47 -27.64
N ASN A 199 -11.63 3.52 -28.70
CA ASN A 199 -13.06 3.84 -28.67
C ASN A 199 -13.96 2.74 -28.04
N SER A 200 -13.40 1.72 -27.41
CA SER A 200 -14.15 0.58 -26.82
C SER A 200 -14.65 0.82 -25.37
N ARG A 201 -14.50 2.05 -24.85
CA ARG A 201 -14.58 2.36 -23.40
C ARG A 201 -15.97 2.41 -22.78
N THR A 202 -17.06 2.45 -23.55
CA THR A 202 -18.43 2.49 -22.98
C THR A 202 -18.83 1.12 -22.42
N GLY A 203 -18.56 0.05 -23.18
CA GLY A 203 -18.83 -1.33 -22.74
C GLY A 203 -17.96 -1.76 -21.56
N ARG A 204 -16.68 -1.37 -21.54
CA ARG A 204 -15.76 -1.68 -20.44
C ARG A 204 -16.24 -1.13 -19.10
N LYS A 205 -16.68 0.14 -19.07
CA LYS A 205 -17.23 0.77 -17.85
C LYS A 205 -18.48 0.05 -17.31
N TYR A 206 -19.33 -0.46 -18.21
CA TYR A 206 -20.51 -1.25 -17.83
C TYR A 206 -20.10 -2.59 -17.21
N TRP A 207 -19.18 -3.30 -17.87
CA TRP A 207 -18.63 -4.56 -17.35
C TRP A 207 -17.90 -4.35 -16.02
N ASP A 208 -17.10 -3.30 -15.87
CA ASP A 208 -16.41 -2.98 -14.61
C ASP A 208 -17.41 -2.78 -13.46
N ARG A 209 -18.54 -2.11 -13.73
CA ARG A 209 -19.64 -1.93 -12.75
C ARG A 209 -20.32 -3.25 -12.42
N MET A 210 -20.63 -4.08 -13.43
CA MET A 210 -21.19 -5.41 -13.20
C MET A 210 -20.21 -6.30 -12.43
N TRP A 211 -18.91 -6.21 -12.71
CA TRP A 211 -17.85 -6.95 -12.04
C TRP A 211 -17.71 -6.54 -10.56
N LEU A 212 -17.73 -5.24 -10.27
CA LEU A 212 -17.73 -4.73 -8.89
C LEU A 212 -19.01 -5.15 -8.15
N ALA A 213 -20.17 -5.03 -8.79
CA ALA A 213 -21.44 -5.45 -8.23
C ALA A 213 -21.45 -6.96 -7.92
N ALA A 214 -20.99 -7.78 -8.87
CA ALA A 214 -20.84 -9.22 -8.68
C ALA A 214 -19.86 -9.52 -7.54
N GLY A 215 -18.69 -8.88 -7.50
CA GLY A 215 -17.71 -9.04 -6.42
C GLY A 215 -18.29 -8.71 -5.04
N ASN A 216 -19.10 -7.65 -4.94
CA ASN A 216 -19.79 -7.28 -3.71
C ASN A 216 -20.88 -8.29 -3.33
N ILE A 217 -21.67 -8.77 -4.31
CA ILE A 217 -22.69 -9.82 -4.09
C ILE A 217 -22.02 -11.11 -3.60
N PHE A 218 -20.95 -11.55 -4.26
CA PHE A 218 -20.18 -12.73 -3.83
C PHE A 218 -19.64 -12.56 -2.41
N THR A 219 -19.09 -11.38 -2.08
CA THR A 219 -18.58 -11.10 -0.73
C THR A 219 -19.70 -11.13 0.32
N ARG A 220 -20.92 -10.70 -0.03
CA ARG A 220 -22.09 -10.85 0.86
C ARG A 220 -22.48 -12.31 1.06
N ILE A 221 -22.44 -13.11 0.00
CA ILE A 221 -22.78 -14.54 0.04
C ILE A 221 -21.75 -15.35 0.85
N THR A 222 -20.45 -15.12 0.62
CA THR A 222 -19.38 -15.82 1.36
C THR A 222 -19.24 -15.32 2.79
N GLY A 223 -19.85 -14.20 3.13
CA GLY A 223 -19.72 -13.54 4.41
C GLY A 223 -18.43 -12.73 4.53
N ILE A 224 -18.40 -11.88 5.56
CA ILE A 224 -17.32 -10.94 5.81
C ILE A 224 -16.69 -11.24 7.17
N ARG A 225 -15.38 -11.44 7.17
CA ARG A 225 -14.54 -11.47 8.37
C ARG A 225 -13.98 -10.08 8.64
N LYS A 226 -14.30 -9.53 9.81
CA LYS A 226 -13.74 -8.27 10.29
C LYS A 226 -12.42 -8.55 11.00
N VAL A 227 -11.36 -7.85 10.60
CA VAL A 227 -10.04 -7.92 11.19
C VAL A 227 -9.65 -6.52 11.65
N GLN A 228 -9.72 -6.28 12.96
CA GLN A 228 -9.31 -5.02 13.55
C GLN A 228 -7.84 -5.06 13.91
N PHE A 229 -7.05 -4.12 13.39
CA PHE A 229 -5.60 -4.12 13.58
C PHE A 229 -5.17 -3.83 15.02
N LYS A 230 -6.03 -3.17 15.81
CA LYS A 230 -5.77 -2.90 17.24
C LYS A 230 -5.72 -4.15 18.09
N PHE A 231 -6.28 -5.26 17.60
CA PHE A 231 -6.25 -6.55 18.27
C PHE A 231 -5.24 -7.47 17.58
N LYS A 232 -4.72 -8.43 18.34
CA LYS A 232 -3.87 -9.48 17.80
C LYS A 232 -4.60 -10.17 16.63
N ASN A 233 -3.98 -10.11 15.47
CA ASN A 233 -4.52 -10.67 14.25
C ASN A 233 -3.41 -11.42 13.49
N ASN A 234 -3.81 -12.23 12.51
CA ASN A 234 -2.88 -13.08 11.75
C ASN A 234 -2.40 -12.43 10.45
N ILE A 235 -2.72 -11.16 10.19
CA ILE A 235 -2.23 -10.44 9.01
C ILE A 235 -0.77 -10.07 9.24
N LYS A 236 0.08 -10.37 8.26
CA LYS A 236 1.51 -10.01 8.33
C LYS A 236 1.68 -8.56 7.91
N VAL A 237 2.23 -7.72 8.78
CA VAL A 237 2.53 -6.32 8.46
C VAL A 237 4.04 -6.16 8.33
N TYR A 238 4.47 -5.67 7.18
CA TYR A 238 5.86 -5.39 6.86
C TYR A 238 6.04 -3.88 6.71
N ILE A 239 6.68 -3.26 7.68
CA ILE A 239 7.06 -1.85 7.62
C ILE A 239 8.26 -1.75 6.69
N LEU A 240 8.14 -1.01 5.58
CA LEU A 240 9.21 -0.79 4.60
C LEU A 240 9.90 -2.09 4.15
N GLY A 241 9.20 -2.91 3.37
CA GLY A 241 9.79 -4.12 2.75
C GLY A 241 9.98 -3.99 1.24
N CYS A 242 10.90 -4.76 0.65
CA CYS A 242 10.87 -4.97 -0.80
C CYS A 242 9.55 -5.74 -1.13
N LEU A 243 8.81 -5.32 -2.16
CA LEU A 243 7.51 -5.92 -2.50
C LEU A 243 7.70 -7.30 -3.18
N PRO A 244 6.80 -8.26 -2.95
CA PRO A 244 6.87 -9.55 -3.63
C PRO A 244 6.77 -9.36 -5.14
N LYS A 245 7.36 -10.28 -5.91
CA LYS A 245 7.23 -10.27 -7.38
C LYS A 245 5.76 -10.46 -7.76
N THR A 246 5.23 -9.50 -8.51
CA THR A 246 3.89 -9.58 -9.09
C THR A 246 3.96 -9.50 -10.61
N ASN A 247 3.00 -10.17 -11.28
CA ASN A 247 2.87 -10.08 -12.74
C ASN A 247 2.45 -8.66 -13.19
N ASN A 248 1.70 -7.96 -12.34
CA ASN A 248 1.25 -6.59 -12.57
C ASN A 248 2.05 -5.64 -11.67
N ASN A 249 2.80 -4.72 -12.28
CA ASN A 249 3.53 -3.68 -11.56
C ASN A 249 2.55 -2.56 -11.11
N PRO A 250 2.32 -2.36 -9.80
CA PRO A 250 1.34 -1.38 -9.33
C PRO A 250 1.79 0.07 -9.56
N PHE A 251 3.07 0.34 -9.81
CA PHE A 251 3.64 1.68 -9.96
C PHE A 251 3.82 2.10 -11.43
N LYS A 252 3.93 1.13 -12.35
CA LYS A 252 3.77 1.38 -13.79
C LYS A 252 2.33 1.60 -14.19
N SER A 253 1.40 1.28 -13.29
CA SER A 253 -0.02 1.53 -13.51
C SER A 253 -0.29 3.04 -13.45
N PRO A 254 -1.09 3.62 -14.36
CA PRO A 254 -1.52 5.03 -14.31
C PRO A 254 -2.48 5.33 -13.14
N ILE A 255 -2.67 4.35 -12.25
CA ILE A 255 -3.62 4.33 -11.14
C ILE A 255 -2.85 4.38 -9.81
N TYR A 256 -1.52 4.52 -9.85
CA TYR A 256 -0.73 4.65 -8.63
C TYR A 256 -1.03 6.00 -7.97
N PRO A 257 -1.57 6.03 -6.74
CA PRO A 257 -2.07 7.26 -6.15
C PRO A 257 -1.03 8.38 -6.00
N LEU A 258 0.26 8.04 -5.83
CA LEU A 258 1.31 9.06 -5.72
C LEU A 258 1.67 9.74 -7.05
N GLN A 259 1.16 9.29 -8.20
CA GLN A 259 1.35 10.02 -9.47
C GLN A 259 0.53 11.31 -9.57
N PHE A 260 -0.37 11.55 -8.62
CA PHE A 260 -1.28 12.69 -8.59
C PHE A 260 -0.83 13.80 -7.64
N PHE A 261 0.32 13.61 -6.97
CA PHE A 261 0.92 14.54 -6.01
C PHE A 261 2.29 14.99 -6.48
#